data_AF-A0A3D1K491-F1
#
_entry.id   AF-A0A3D1K491-F1
#
_cell.length_a   1.000
_cell.length_b   1.000
_cell.length_c   1.000
_cell.angle_alpha   90.00
_cell.angle_beta   90.00
_cell.angle_gamma   90.00
#
_symmetry.space_group_name_H-M   'P 1'
#
loop_
_entity.id
_entity.type
_entity.pdbx_description
1 polymer ?
#
loop_
_entity_poly.entity_id
_entity_poly.type
_entity_poly.pdbx_seq_one_letter_code
_entity_poly.pdbx_strand_id
1 'polypeptide(L)'
;MIIGIDVLSVTAYIFGYCGLLSKTSLLAFFSCATLILAILFYRKTHSNPKTLRFLHLKHFLPLLIPFSILPLVIGRALCIPSGWDELTYQLEVPARWIQSGNLAFFHDNPYSAFPTAASASFYILMMTGGLLAPRIFIVTLWAISIVAMYLMLRPGFSKWHASLLTFGFGTSFTVLMAATSAYVELFILIQAAGMLLLLRSHLRNSFSLYIMALTGFMAGIAGGVKLTGLIIGAGFLLYVISTKKRLIKINSSALLVYLSVFIITALIFYARPFLMTGNPAYPYFAGLFSGNEAVIEMSRYHHLIGSVKYGIQGIAAFFTDPILLAISGDAFDGGFGLQFLVILMASAFSIIIAYESRNSRIAGLTITALAFYIFWFLTSQQSRFIIPAVFILFIVSKFSFRRFPSKIAELLIILILLLSIFSIPRNILKDCYLSWKTALGMINPQDYLYSATGPGYLKAVFVVNKKLPEDAKLMMLFENRGLYMNRKHLTGTPFFQEEFFTPPEKLPAPSRIMEILHENKITHLLVGLSENDPDRLPEYLERTANFANMIGELADSGCLKKIWEDEGFAIYEVK
;
A
#
# COMPACT_ATOMS: atom_id res chain seq x y z
N MET A 1 -14.23 -11.35 -8.98
CA MET A 1 -13.64 -10.00 -9.02
C MET A 1 -12.22 -10.02 -8.52
N ILE A 2 -11.95 -10.34 -7.24
CA ILE A 2 -10.57 -10.37 -6.69
C ILE A 2 -9.63 -11.25 -7.54
N ILE A 3 -9.98 -12.52 -7.79
CA ILE A 3 -9.20 -13.40 -8.69
C ILE A 3 -8.98 -12.80 -10.09
N GLY A 4 -9.93 -12.01 -10.61
CA GLY A 4 -9.76 -11.35 -11.91
C GLY A 4 -8.72 -10.23 -11.86
N ILE A 5 -8.65 -9.49 -10.75
CA ILE A 5 -7.60 -8.51 -10.48
C ILE A 5 -6.25 -9.22 -10.37
N ASP A 6 -6.19 -10.35 -9.66
CA ASP A 6 -4.98 -11.13 -9.46
C ASP A 6 -4.39 -11.67 -10.78
N VAL A 7 -5.27 -12.23 -11.63
CA VAL A 7 -4.89 -12.69 -12.97
C VAL A 7 -4.39 -11.53 -13.82
N LEU A 8 -5.04 -10.36 -13.71
CA LEU A 8 -4.59 -9.15 -14.39
C LEU A 8 -3.20 -8.72 -13.92
N SER A 9 -2.91 -8.74 -12.61
CA SER A 9 -1.58 -8.41 -12.07
C SER A 9 -0.49 -9.35 -12.58
N VAL A 10 -0.75 -10.67 -12.60
CA VAL A 10 0.22 -11.66 -13.11
C VAL A 10 0.43 -11.49 -14.61
N THR A 11 -0.65 -11.27 -15.36
CA THR A 11 -0.59 -11.03 -16.80
C THR A 11 0.18 -9.74 -17.09
N ALA A 12 -0.12 -8.66 -16.35
CA ALA A 12 0.59 -7.40 -16.42
C ALA A 12 2.10 -7.59 -16.21
N TYR A 13 2.44 -8.38 -15.19
CA TYR A 13 3.81 -8.67 -14.86
C TYR A 13 4.53 -9.41 -16.00
N ILE A 14 3.95 -10.53 -16.48
CA ILE A 14 4.57 -11.36 -17.53
C ILE A 14 4.71 -10.57 -18.84
N PHE A 15 3.63 -9.99 -19.35
CA PHE A 15 3.65 -9.28 -20.62
C PHE A 15 4.43 -7.97 -20.54
N GLY A 16 4.40 -7.30 -19.37
CA GLY A 16 5.18 -6.09 -19.12
C GLY A 16 6.67 -6.36 -19.13
N TYR A 17 7.11 -7.50 -18.59
CA TYR A 17 8.51 -7.90 -18.64
C TYR A 17 8.98 -8.17 -20.08
N CYS A 18 8.13 -8.78 -20.90
CA CYS A 18 8.42 -9.04 -22.31
C CYS A 18 8.31 -7.79 -23.22
N GLY A 19 7.92 -6.62 -22.68
CA GLY A 19 7.68 -5.42 -23.49
C GLY A 19 6.51 -5.55 -24.47
N LEU A 20 5.60 -6.50 -24.23
CA LEU A 20 4.47 -6.82 -25.12
C LEU A 20 3.20 -6.01 -24.79
N LEU A 21 3.24 -5.22 -23.73
CA LEU A 21 2.12 -4.37 -23.34
C LEU A 21 2.15 -3.07 -24.14
N SER A 22 1.15 -2.90 -24.99
CA SER A 22 0.84 -1.65 -25.66
C SER A 22 -0.52 -1.15 -25.20
N LYS A 23 -0.75 0.16 -25.26
CA LYS A 23 -2.06 0.73 -24.92
C LYS A 23 -3.17 0.11 -25.77
N THR A 24 -2.93 -0.11 -27.05
CA THR A 24 -3.89 -0.68 -27.99
C THR A 24 -4.21 -2.14 -27.66
N SER A 25 -3.18 -2.97 -27.37
CA SER A 25 -3.38 -4.38 -27.01
C SER A 25 -4.13 -4.53 -25.69
N LEU A 26 -3.85 -3.65 -24.70
CA LEU A 26 -4.56 -3.60 -23.43
C LEU A 26 -6.02 -3.17 -23.59
N LEU A 27 -6.31 -2.12 -24.35
CA LEU A 27 -7.68 -1.67 -24.60
C LEU A 27 -8.49 -2.73 -25.35
N ALA A 28 -7.89 -3.40 -26.34
CA ALA A 28 -8.53 -4.52 -27.03
C ALA A 28 -8.82 -5.69 -26.07
N PHE A 29 -7.84 -6.07 -25.24
CA PHE A 29 -8.03 -7.11 -24.23
C PHE A 29 -9.15 -6.78 -23.25
N PHE A 30 -9.18 -5.58 -22.68
CA PHE A 30 -10.23 -5.15 -21.76
C PHE A 30 -11.60 -5.06 -22.42
N SER A 31 -11.67 -4.60 -23.67
CA SER A 31 -12.92 -4.54 -24.44
C SER A 31 -13.47 -5.95 -24.69
N CYS A 32 -12.62 -6.88 -25.12
CA CYS A 32 -12.97 -8.28 -25.32
C CYS A 32 -13.39 -8.95 -24.00
N ALA A 33 -12.64 -8.75 -22.92
CA ALA A 33 -12.97 -9.29 -21.60
C ALA A 33 -14.32 -8.75 -21.10
N THR A 34 -14.58 -7.44 -21.27
CA THR A 34 -15.85 -6.81 -20.90
C THR A 34 -17.01 -7.39 -21.72
N LEU A 35 -16.83 -7.56 -23.03
CA LEU A 35 -17.83 -8.16 -23.91
C LEU A 35 -18.13 -9.61 -23.51
N ILE A 36 -17.09 -10.43 -23.28
CA ILE A 36 -17.25 -11.82 -22.82
C ILE A 36 -17.99 -11.86 -21.49
N LEU A 37 -17.61 -11.01 -20.52
CA LEU A 37 -18.28 -10.93 -19.23
C LEU A 37 -19.74 -10.49 -19.38
N ALA A 38 -20.03 -9.52 -20.25
CA ALA A 38 -21.40 -9.10 -20.55
C ALA A 38 -22.22 -10.24 -21.16
N ILE A 39 -21.66 -11.01 -22.10
CA ILE A 39 -22.30 -12.19 -22.70
C ILE A 39 -22.54 -13.28 -21.66
N LEU A 40 -21.55 -13.59 -20.82
CA LEU A 40 -21.69 -14.59 -19.76
C LEU A 40 -22.72 -14.16 -18.72
N PHE A 41 -22.73 -12.88 -18.35
CA PHE A 41 -23.72 -12.30 -17.45
C PHE A 41 -25.13 -12.35 -18.06
N TYR A 42 -25.28 -11.97 -19.33
CA TYR A 42 -26.54 -12.07 -20.07
C TYR A 42 -27.04 -13.52 -20.11
N ARG A 43 -26.18 -14.48 -20.49
CA ARG A 43 -26.52 -15.91 -20.50
C ARG A 43 -26.94 -16.42 -19.13
N LYS A 44 -26.22 -16.05 -18.07
CA LYS A 44 -26.51 -16.49 -16.69
C LYS A 44 -27.79 -15.87 -16.13
N THR A 45 -28.05 -14.60 -16.43
CA THR A 45 -29.29 -13.92 -16.01
C THR A 45 -30.50 -14.40 -16.80
N HIS A 46 -30.34 -14.68 -18.09
CA HIS A 46 -31.38 -15.24 -18.95
C HIS A 46 -31.72 -16.69 -18.56
N SER A 47 -30.72 -17.53 -18.29
CA SER A 47 -30.91 -18.93 -17.86
C SER A 47 -31.38 -19.09 -16.42
N ASN A 48 -31.12 -18.10 -15.55
CA ASN A 48 -31.57 -18.13 -14.16
C ASN A 48 -32.00 -16.73 -13.70
N PRO A 49 -33.27 -16.35 -13.93
CA PRO A 49 -33.77 -15.02 -13.54
C PRO A 49 -33.73 -14.78 -12.01
N LYS A 50 -33.58 -15.83 -11.19
CA LYS A 50 -33.34 -15.68 -9.73
C LYS A 50 -32.00 -15.01 -9.42
N THR A 51 -31.05 -14.96 -10.36
CA THR A 51 -29.79 -14.24 -10.20
C THR A 51 -30.02 -12.73 -10.03
N LEU A 52 -31.08 -12.19 -10.64
CA LEU A 52 -31.51 -10.79 -10.46
C LEU A 52 -32.22 -10.54 -9.12
N ARG A 53 -32.73 -11.57 -8.42
CA ARG A 53 -33.32 -11.38 -7.07
C ARG A 53 -32.28 -10.92 -6.04
N PHE A 54 -31.00 -11.21 -6.26
CA PHE A 54 -29.90 -10.68 -5.44
C PHE A 54 -29.77 -9.16 -5.55
N LEU A 55 -30.24 -8.55 -6.65
CA LEU A 55 -30.25 -7.11 -6.91
C LEU A 55 -31.43 -6.36 -6.24
N HIS A 56 -32.27 -7.04 -5.45
CA HIS A 56 -33.35 -6.36 -4.74
C HIS A 56 -32.79 -5.32 -3.76
N LEU A 57 -33.25 -4.06 -3.88
CA LEU A 57 -32.83 -2.91 -3.05
C LEU A 57 -32.75 -3.21 -1.54
N LYS A 58 -33.64 -4.05 -1.01
CA LYS A 58 -33.69 -4.41 0.42
C LYS A 58 -32.41 -5.07 0.96
N HIS A 59 -31.60 -5.67 0.08
CA HIS A 59 -30.31 -6.27 0.43
C HIS A 59 -29.16 -5.25 0.38
N PHE A 60 -29.31 -4.16 -0.38
CA PHE A 60 -28.34 -3.06 -0.49
C PHE A 60 -28.61 -1.91 0.45
N LEU A 61 -29.86 -1.73 0.92
CA LEU A 61 -30.20 -0.64 1.83
C LEU A 61 -29.29 -0.56 3.08
N PRO A 62 -28.90 -1.67 3.74
CA PRO A 62 -27.95 -1.61 4.85
C PRO A 62 -26.56 -1.19 4.42
N LEU A 63 -26.14 -1.42 3.17
CA LEU A 63 -24.83 -0.99 2.68
C LEU A 63 -24.75 0.54 2.49
N LEU A 64 -25.88 1.25 2.41
CA LEU A 64 -25.86 2.72 2.31
C LEU A 64 -25.16 3.39 3.50
N ILE A 65 -25.26 2.81 4.71
CA ILE A 65 -24.59 3.36 5.90
C ILE A 65 -23.06 3.32 5.72
N PRO A 66 -22.38 2.17 5.53
CA PRO A 66 -20.95 2.17 5.32
C PRO A 66 -20.54 2.84 4.00
N PHE A 67 -21.40 2.94 2.98
CA PHE A 67 -21.09 3.71 1.78
C PHE A 67 -21.30 5.23 1.92
N SER A 68 -21.92 5.70 3.01
CA SER A 68 -22.05 7.15 3.28
C SER A 68 -20.71 7.86 3.45
N ILE A 69 -19.63 7.10 3.65
CA ILE A 69 -18.25 7.60 3.78
C ILE A 69 -17.51 7.64 2.44
N LEU A 70 -18.08 7.11 1.35
CA LEU A 70 -17.48 7.17 0.01
C LEU A 70 -17.11 8.60 -0.42
N PRO A 71 -17.94 9.64 -0.15
CA PRO A 71 -17.57 11.02 -0.45
C PRO A 71 -16.25 11.47 0.22
N LEU A 72 -15.88 10.89 1.37
CA LEU A 72 -14.64 11.23 2.08
C LEU A 72 -13.38 10.77 1.34
N VAL A 73 -13.49 9.75 0.49
CA VAL A 73 -12.32 9.15 -0.19
C VAL A 73 -12.30 9.42 -1.70
N ILE A 74 -13.48 9.49 -2.34
CA ILE A 74 -13.55 9.59 -3.79
C ILE A 74 -13.13 10.96 -4.34
N GLY A 75 -13.37 12.05 -3.60
CA GLY A 75 -12.97 13.38 -4.03
C GLY A 75 -11.46 13.46 -4.30
N ARG A 76 -10.66 12.85 -3.42
CA ARG A 76 -9.20 12.80 -3.57
C ARG A 76 -8.75 11.89 -4.71
N ALA A 77 -9.46 10.79 -4.95
CA ALA A 77 -9.20 9.92 -6.09
C ALA A 77 -9.43 10.58 -7.46
N LEU A 78 -10.24 11.64 -7.49
CA LEU A 78 -10.47 12.48 -8.68
C LEU A 78 -9.44 13.61 -8.84
N CYS A 79 -8.58 13.83 -7.84
CA CYS A 79 -7.52 14.83 -7.87
C CYS A 79 -6.18 14.21 -8.29
N ILE A 80 -5.29 15.04 -8.82
CA ILE A 80 -3.94 14.61 -9.22
C ILE A 80 -3.14 14.01 -8.05
N PRO A 81 -2.28 13.00 -8.29
CA PRO A 81 -1.41 12.41 -7.28
C PRO A 81 -0.60 13.44 -6.51
N SER A 82 -0.43 13.20 -5.22
CA SER A 82 0.14 14.20 -4.32
C SER A 82 0.75 13.61 -3.06
N GLY A 83 0.51 12.34 -2.77
CA GLY A 83 1.12 11.65 -1.64
C GLY A 83 2.59 11.30 -1.93
N TRP A 84 3.43 11.35 -0.91
CA TRP A 84 4.87 11.05 -1.03
C TRP A 84 5.15 9.74 -1.78
N ASP A 85 4.58 8.62 -1.31
CA ASP A 85 4.75 7.31 -1.93
C ASP A 85 4.33 7.30 -3.42
N GLU A 86 3.32 8.08 -3.81
CA GLU A 86 2.89 8.19 -5.21
C GLU A 86 3.94 8.91 -6.06
N LEU A 87 4.46 10.02 -5.53
CA LEU A 87 5.40 10.89 -6.21
C LEU A 87 6.81 10.28 -6.32
N THR A 88 7.15 9.36 -5.41
CA THR A 88 8.48 8.74 -5.29
C THR A 88 8.56 7.32 -5.85
N TYR A 89 7.50 6.50 -5.77
CA TYR A 89 7.63 5.13 -6.32
C TYR A 89 6.34 4.44 -6.74
N GLN A 90 5.23 4.58 -6.01
CA GLN A 90 4.00 3.85 -6.32
C GLN A 90 3.47 4.19 -7.72
N LEU A 91 3.59 5.45 -8.14
CA LEU A 91 3.24 5.88 -9.50
C LEU A 91 4.47 6.30 -10.32
N GLU A 92 5.54 6.78 -9.70
CA GLU A 92 6.78 7.13 -10.41
C GLU A 92 7.38 5.92 -11.14
N VAL A 93 7.54 4.78 -10.46
CA VAL A 93 8.15 3.59 -11.08
C VAL A 93 7.28 3.07 -12.24
N PRO A 94 5.95 2.91 -12.10
CA PRO A 94 5.09 2.63 -13.25
C PRO A 94 5.16 3.68 -14.37
N ALA A 95 5.29 4.97 -14.06
CA ALA A 95 5.46 6.00 -15.08
C ALA A 95 6.78 5.81 -15.86
N ARG A 96 7.87 5.48 -15.17
CA ARG A 96 9.16 5.16 -15.81
C ARG A 96 9.09 3.87 -16.63
N TRP A 97 8.32 2.86 -16.21
CA TRP A 97 8.05 1.66 -17.02
C TRP A 97 7.28 1.97 -18.31
N ILE A 98 6.32 2.90 -18.27
CA ILE A 98 5.62 3.38 -19.48
C ILE A 98 6.63 4.03 -20.44
N GLN A 99 7.57 4.80 -19.91
CA GLN A 99 8.61 5.46 -20.71
C GLN A 99 9.63 4.45 -21.28
N SER A 100 10.01 3.43 -20.52
CA SER A 100 10.95 2.38 -20.98
C SER A 100 10.31 1.29 -21.82
N GLY A 101 8.97 1.18 -21.80
CA GLY A 101 8.20 0.16 -22.49
C GLY A 101 8.27 -1.23 -21.85
N ASN A 102 8.84 -1.36 -20.65
CA ASN A 102 9.01 -2.63 -19.94
C ASN A 102 9.11 -2.44 -18.42
N LEU A 103 9.12 -3.54 -17.66
CA LEU A 103 9.28 -3.52 -16.20
C LEU A 103 10.75 -3.40 -15.75
N ALA A 104 11.49 -2.42 -16.31
CA ALA A 104 12.89 -2.15 -16.00
C ALA A 104 13.15 -1.99 -14.50
N PHE A 105 14.36 -2.35 -14.07
CA PHE A 105 14.86 -2.03 -12.73
C PHE A 105 15.62 -0.70 -12.78
N PHE A 106 15.43 0.14 -11.77
CA PHE A 106 16.02 1.47 -11.67
C PHE A 106 16.91 1.52 -10.43
N HIS A 107 18.21 1.43 -10.62
CA HIS A 107 19.20 1.41 -9.54
C HIS A 107 19.18 2.68 -8.68
N ASP A 108 18.81 3.82 -9.27
CA ASP A 108 18.69 5.10 -8.58
C ASP A 108 17.48 5.16 -7.63
N ASN A 109 16.50 4.27 -7.79
CA ASN A 109 15.30 4.20 -6.96
C ASN A 109 15.09 2.78 -6.43
N PRO A 110 15.59 2.45 -5.23
CA PRO A 110 15.54 1.08 -4.71
C PRO A 110 14.14 0.50 -4.56
N TYR A 111 13.12 1.35 -4.43
CA TYR A 111 11.72 0.93 -4.41
C TYR A 111 11.26 0.30 -5.73
N SER A 112 12.00 0.53 -6.83
CA SER A 112 11.76 -0.13 -8.10
C SER A 112 11.94 -1.65 -8.05
N ALA A 113 12.60 -2.20 -7.01
CA ALA A 113 12.76 -3.64 -6.77
C ALA A 113 11.69 -4.24 -5.85
N PHE A 114 10.79 -3.44 -5.25
CA PHE A 114 9.73 -3.99 -4.43
C PHE A 114 8.91 -5.05 -5.17
N PRO A 115 8.33 -6.05 -4.46
CA PRO A 115 7.38 -6.99 -5.06
C PRO A 115 6.28 -6.23 -5.81
N THR A 116 6.13 -6.52 -7.10
CA THR A 116 5.47 -5.61 -8.05
C THR A 116 4.00 -5.92 -8.31
N ALA A 117 3.33 -6.80 -7.55
CA ALA A 117 1.97 -7.24 -7.89
C ALA A 117 0.96 -6.07 -7.98
N ALA A 118 1.06 -5.09 -7.07
CA ALA A 118 0.23 -3.89 -7.10
C ALA A 118 0.72 -2.88 -8.16
N SER A 119 2.03 -2.61 -8.22
CA SER A 119 2.62 -1.67 -9.19
C SER A 119 2.40 -2.11 -10.64
N ALA A 120 2.36 -3.42 -10.93
CA ALA A 120 2.02 -3.96 -12.23
C ALA A 120 0.55 -3.68 -12.61
N SER A 121 -0.37 -3.67 -11.64
CA SER A 121 -1.73 -3.18 -11.87
C SER A 121 -1.74 -1.68 -12.17
N PHE A 122 -0.98 -0.89 -11.41
CA PHE A 122 -0.89 0.56 -11.63
C PHE A 122 -0.31 0.88 -13.01
N TYR A 123 0.68 0.11 -13.48
CA TYR A 123 1.23 0.22 -14.82
C TYR A 123 0.15 0.14 -15.92
N ILE A 124 -0.65 -0.93 -15.91
CA ILE A 124 -1.74 -1.09 -16.88
C ILE A 124 -2.81 -0.01 -16.73
N LEU A 125 -3.17 0.34 -15.50
CA LEU A 125 -4.19 1.36 -15.22
C LEU A 125 -3.75 2.74 -15.73
N MET A 126 -2.49 3.10 -15.54
CA MET A 126 -1.94 4.37 -16.03
C MET A 126 -1.87 4.41 -17.57
N MET A 127 -1.54 3.30 -18.23
CA MET A 127 -1.53 3.22 -19.70
C MET A 127 -2.93 3.42 -20.32
N THR A 128 -3.98 2.94 -19.63
CA THR A 128 -5.35 2.91 -20.18
C THR A 128 -6.22 4.05 -19.69
N GLY A 129 -6.12 4.42 -18.41
CA GLY A 129 -6.95 5.43 -17.74
C GLY A 129 -6.19 6.65 -17.22
N GLY A 130 -4.88 6.77 -17.51
CA GLY A 130 -4.06 7.91 -17.12
C GLY A 130 -3.72 7.96 -15.63
N LEU A 131 -3.16 9.09 -15.20
CA LEU A 131 -2.52 9.24 -13.89
C LEU A 131 -3.48 9.09 -12.69
N LEU A 132 -4.78 9.31 -12.89
CA LEU A 132 -5.80 9.20 -11.83
C LEU A 132 -6.30 7.77 -11.62
N ALA A 133 -6.15 6.90 -12.63
CA ALA A 133 -6.76 5.56 -12.62
C ALA A 133 -6.33 4.68 -11.43
N PRO A 134 -5.05 4.68 -10.98
CA PRO A 134 -4.63 3.96 -9.79
C PRO A 134 -5.41 4.34 -8.52
N ARG A 135 -5.69 5.63 -8.27
CA ARG A 135 -6.45 6.07 -7.10
C ARG A 135 -7.91 5.61 -7.15
N ILE A 136 -8.55 5.71 -8.32
CA ILE A 136 -9.93 5.21 -8.53
C ILE A 136 -9.99 3.70 -8.29
N PHE A 137 -8.96 2.98 -8.75
CA PHE A 137 -8.83 1.56 -8.50
C PHE A 137 -8.69 1.25 -7.01
N ILE A 138 -7.86 2.00 -6.26
CA ILE A 138 -7.76 1.86 -4.80
C ILE A 138 -9.09 2.12 -4.08
N VAL A 139 -9.85 3.15 -4.48
CA VAL A 139 -11.22 3.38 -3.95
C VAL A 139 -12.15 2.21 -4.28
N THR A 140 -11.96 1.57 -5.43
CA THR A 140 -12.69 0.35 -5.78
C THR A 140 -12.32 -0.81 -4.86
N LEU A 141 -11.02 -1.01 -4.57
CA LEU A 141 -10.57 -2.04 -3.62
C LEU A 141 -11.11 -1.77 -2.20
N TRP A 142 -11.12 -0.50 -1.81
CA TRP A 142 -11.73 -0.06 -0.56
C TRP A 142 -13.22 -0.46 -0.52
N ALA A 143 -14.01 -0.13 -1.55
CA ALA A 143 -15.42 -0.49 -1.62
C ALA A 143 -15.65 -2.01 -1.55
N ILE A 144 -14.78 -2.80 -2.19
CA ILE A 144 -14.79 -4.27 -2.11
C ILE A 144 -14.52 -4.73 -0.68
N SER A 145 -13.56 -4.12 0.01
CA SER A 145 -13.24 -4.45 1.40
C SER A 145 -14.40 -4.13 2.36
N ILE A 146 -15.12 -3.03 2.14
CA ILE A 146 -16.32 -2.64 2.89
C ILE A 146 -17.42 -3.69 2.70
N VAL A 147 -17.69 -4.09 1.46
CA VAL A 147 -18.66 -5.15 1.17
C VAL A 147 -18.21 -6.47 1.79
N ALA A 148 -16.93 -6.81 1.72
CA ALA A 148 -16.41 -8.05 2.30
C ALA A 148 -16.54 -8.08 3.83
N MET A 149 -16.23 -6.97 4.52
CA MET A 149 -16.45 -6.82 5.95
C MET A 149 -17.93 -7.04 6.31
N TYR A 150 -18.84 -6.33 5.63
CA TYR A 150 -20.28 -6.49 5.85
C TYR A 150 -20.73 -7.94 5.66
N LEU A 151 -20.29 -8.58 4.57
CA LEU A 151 -20.62 -9.97 4.30
C LEU A 151 -20.13 -10.89 5.41
N MET A 152 -18.89 -10.72 5.89
CA MET A 152 -18.30 -11.48 6.99
C MET A 152 -19.02 -11.28 8.33
N LEU A 153 -19.48 -10.05 8.60
CA LEU A 153 -20.23 -9.72 9.81
C LEU A 153 -21.69 -10.17 9.74
N ARG A 154 -22.31 -10.25 8.56
CA ARG A 154 -23.74 -10.54 8.39
C ARG A 154 -24.28 -11.79 9.13
N PRO A 155 -23.65 -12.99 9.09
CA PRO A 155 -24.29 -14.19 9.64
C PRO A 155 -24.29 -14.20 11.17
N GLY A 156 -25.46 -14.15 11.80
CA GLY A 156 -25.58 -14.08 13.26
C GLY A 156 -25.60 -12.65 13.82
N PHE A 157 -25.65 -11.63 12.96
CA PHE A 157 -26.04 -10.26 13.33
C PHE A 157 -27.36 -9.88 12.66
N SER A 158 -27.94 -8.74 13.03
CA SER A 158 -28.94 -8.08 12.17
C SER A 158 -28.21 -7.43 10.98
N LYS A 159 -28.94 -7.13 9.89
CA LYS A 159 -28.37 -6.43 8.73
C LYS A 159 -27.84 -5.03 9.10
N TRP A 160 -28.46 -4.38 10.08
CA TRP A 160 -28.08 -3.04 10.55
C TRP A 160 -26.86 -3.09 11.48
N HIS A 161 -26.79 -4.06 12.39
CA HIS A 161 -25.62 -4.24 13.26
C HIS A 161 -24.34 -4.54 12.45
N ALA A 162 -24.43 -5.43 11.46
CA ALA A 162 -23.31 -5.70 10.56
C ALA A 162 -22.89 -4.46 9.76
N SER A 163 -23.85 -3.65 9.34
CA SER A 163 -23.63 -2.42 8.60
C SER A 163 -22.95 -1.34 9.46
N LEU A 164 -23.41 -1.12 10.69
CA LEU A 164 -22.81 -0.14 11.63
C LEU A 164 -21.39 -0.52 12.05
N LEU A 165 -21.11 -1.80 12.30
CA LEU A 165 -19.75 -2.26 12.57
C LEU A 165 -18.84 -2.10 11.34
N THR A 166 -19.38 -2.31 10.14
CA THR A 166 -18.64 -2.09 8.88
C THR A 166 -18.35 -0.60 8.68
N PHE A 167 -19.30 0.27 9.01
CA PHE A 167 -19.10 1.72 9.02
C PHE A 167 -17.94 2.07 9.96
N GLY A 168 -17.93 1.54 11.19
CA GLY A 168 -16.85 1.85 12.14
C GLY A 168 -15.45 1.39 11.73
N PHE A 169 -15.36 0.30 10.95
CA PHE A 169 -14.11 -0.09 10.28
C PHE A 169 -13.75 0.90 9.17
N GLY A 170 -14.70 1.20 8.29
CA GLY A 170 -14.47 2.07 7.13
C GLY A 170 -14.14 3.53 7.47
N THR A 171 -14.63 4.05 8.59
CA THR A 171 -14.36 5.41 9.07
C THR A 171 -13.05 5.56 9.81
N SER A 172 -12.35 4.47 10.13
CA SER A 172 -11.05 4.58 10.80
C SER A 172 -10.08 5.40 9.95
N PHE A 173 -9.31 6.29 10.59
CA PHE A 173 -8.39 7.19 9.87
C PHE A 173 -7.47 6.41 8.94
N THR A 174 -6.85 5.35 9.44
CA THR A 174 -5.95 4.50 8.66
C THR A 174 -6.61 3.88 7.43
N VAL A 175 -7.87 3.43 7.53
CA VAL A 175 -8.59 2.85 6.38
C VAL A 175 -8.98 3.91 5.36
N LEU A 176 -9.37 5.11 5.82
CA LEU A 176 -9.63 6.25 4.93
C LEU A 176 -8.36 6.71 4.23
N MET A 177 -7.25 6.84 4.96
CA MET A 177 -5.95 7.21 4.43
C MET A 177 -5.50 6.23 3.34
N ALA A 178 -5.59 4.92 3.61
CA ALA A 178 -5.26 3.87 2.65
C ALA A 178 -6.13 3.92 1.38
N ALA A 179 -7.33 4.46 1.45
CA ALA A 179 -8.24 4.59 0.31
C ALA A 179 -8.03 5.87 -0.52
N THR A 180 -7.38 6.89 0.04
CA THR A 180 -7.25 8.22 -0.58
C THR A 180 -6.03 8.40 -1.49
N SER A 181 -5.00 7.57 -1.36
CA SER A 181 -3.79 7.62 -2.19
C SER A 181 -3.56 6.26 -2.84
N ALA A 182 -2.62 6.14 -3.78
CA ALA A 182 -2.23 4.87 -4.40
C ALA A 182 -1.43 3.94 -3.44
N TYR A 183 -1.89 3.82 -2.20
CA TYR A 183 -1.39 2.88 -1.21
C TYR A 183 -1.81 1.45 -1.56
N VAL A 184 -0.96 0.47 -1.26
CA VAL A 184 -1.10 -0.92 -1.73
C VAL A 184 -1.67 -1.86 -0.66
N GLU A 185 -1.87 -1.36 0.56
CA GLU A 185 -2.36 -2.14 1.71
C GLU A 185 -3.77 -2.70 1.48
N LEU A 186 -4.63 -1.95 0.77
CA LEU A 186 -5.96 -2.43 0.40
C LEU A 186 -5.90 -3.61 -0.57
N PHE A 187 -4.82 -3.75 -1.35
CA PHE A 187 -4.58 -4.91 -2.20
C PHE A 187 -4.38 -6.17 -1.35
N ILE A 188 -3.61 -6.09 -0.26
CA ILE A 188 -3.41 -7.19 0.69
C ILE A 188 -4.71 -7.51 1.43
N LEU A 189 -5.45 -6.47 1.85
CA LEU A 189 -6.71 -6.61 2.57
C LEU A 189 -7.77 -7.40 1.78
N ILE A 190 -7.95 -7.09 0.48
CA ILE A 190 -8.94 -7.81 -0.33
C ILE A 190 -8.53 -9.28 -0.53
N GLN A 191 -7.22 -9.60 -0.58
CA GLN A 191 -6.79 -11.00 -0.62
C GLN A 191 -7.17 -11.73 0.66
N ALA A 192 -6.87 -11.13 1.82
CA ALA A 192 -7.24 -11.68 3.13
C ALA A 192 -8.77 -11.90 3.22
N ALA A 193 -9.55 -10.89 2.85
CA ALA A 193 -11.01 -10.95 2.89
C ALA A 193 -11.57 -12.00 1.93
N GLY A 194 -11.04 -12.08 0.71
CA GLY A 194 -11.46 -13.05 -0.30
C GLY A 194 -11.16 -14.49 0.10
N MET A 195 -9.96 -14.75 0.66
CA MET A 195 -9.60 -16.05 1.21
C MET A 195 -10.55 -16.49 2.34
N LEU A 196 -10.89 -15.58 3.27
CA LEU A 196 -11.85 -15.85 4.35
C LEU A 196 -13.28 -16.10 3.83
N LEU A 197 -13.73 -15.35 2.83
CA LEU A 197 -15.05 -15.53 2.19
C LEU A 197 -15.14 -16.86 1.43
N LEU A 198 -14.10 -17.25 0.70
CA LEU A 198 -14.02 -18.52 -0.03
C LEU A 198 -14.06 -19.72 0.92
N LEU A 199 -13.29 -19.68 2.01
CA LEU A 199 -13.37 -20.71 3.04
C LEU A 199 -14.79 -20.79 3.60
N ARG A 200 -15.36 -19.64 3.98
CA ARG A 200 -16.69 -19.60 4.59
C ARG A 200 -17.77 -20.24 3.74
N SER A 201 -17.77 -20.00 2.43
CA SER A 201 -18.76 -20.58 1.51
C SER A 201 -18.62 -22.10 1.35
N HIS A 202 -17.44 -22.65 1.66
CA HIS A 202 -17.12 -24.07 1.52
C HIS A 202 -16.92 -24.80 2.86
N LEU A 203 -17.13 -24.15 4.02
CA LEU A 203 -16.97 -24.73 5.36
C LEU A 203 -17.83 -25.96 5.66
N ARG A 204 -18.82 -26.30 4.81
CA ARG A 204 -19.67 -27.49 4.96
C ARG A 204 -19.20 -28.69 4.14
N ASN A 205 -18.33 -28.47 3.16
CA ASN A 205 -17.76 -29.51 2.30
C ASN A 205 -16.29 -29.74 2.71
N SER A 206 -15.72 -30.90 2.37
CA SER A 206 -14.28 -31.08 2.48
C SER A 206 -13.54 -29.98 1.70
N PHE A 207 -12.37 -29.56 2.17
CA PHE A 207 -11.57 -28.59 1.44
C PHE A 207 -11.11 -29.23 0.13
N SER A 208 -11.71 -28.81 -0.98
CA SER A 208 -11.28 -29.26 -2.30
C SER A 208 -9.91 -28.68 -2.61
N LEU A 209 -9.11 -29.45 -3.36
CA LEU A 209 -7.80 -29.00 -3.83
C LEU A 209 -7.90 -27.68 -4.59
N TYR A 210 -9.01 -27.48 -5.32
CA TYR A 210 -9.32 -26.25 -6.03
C TYR A 210 -9.41 -25.02 -5.11
N ILE A 211 -10.14 -25.10 -4.00
CA ILE A 211 -10.25 -23.96 -3.06
C ILE A 211 -8.89 -23.67 -2.42
N MET A 212 -8.15 -24.71 -2.05
CA MET A 212 -6.80 -24.52 -1.50
C MET A 212 -5.84 -23.89 -2.51
N ALA A 213 -5.89 -24.31 -3.78
CA ALA A 213 -5.12 -23.69 -4.85
C ALA A 213 -5.49 -22.21 -5.04
N LEU A 214 -6.79 -21.87 -5.08
CA LEU A 214 -7.24 -20.48 -5.18
C LEU A 214 -6.76 -19.63 -4.01
N THR A 215 -6.91 -20.13 -2.77
CA THR A 215 -6.44 -19.38 -1.60
C THR A 215 -4.92 -19.28 -1.54
N GLY A 216 -4.18 -20.30 -2.00
CA GLY A 216 -2.73 -20.24 -2.13
C GLY A 216 -2.31 -19.19 -3.16
N PHE A 217 -3.01 -19.12 -4.30
CA PHE A 217 -2.78 -18.10 -5.32
C PHE A 217 -3.01 -16.69 -4.76
N MET A 218 -4.14 -16.45 -4.07
CA MET A 218 -4.44 -15.17 -3.43
C MET A 218 -3.41 -14.79 -2.35
N ALA A 219 -2.94 -15.76 -1.55
CA ALA A 219 -1.87 -15.57 -0.58
C ALA A 219 -0.55 -15.17 -1.26
N GLY A 220 -0.23 -15.79 -2.40
CA GLY A 220 0.98 -15.47 -3.16
C GLY A 220 0.94 -14.10 -3.78
N ILE A 221 -0.23 -13.69 -4.30
CA ILE A 221 -0.46 -12.32 -4.78
C ILE A 221 -0.32 -11.32 -3.63
N ALA A 222 -0.90 -11.60 -2.45
CA ALA A 222 -0.71 -10.76 -1.28
C ALA A 222 0.79 -10.60 -0.95
N GLY A 223 1.53 -11.72 -0.90
CA GLY A 223 2.98 -11.72 -0.72
C GLY A 223 3.75 -10.94 -1.78
N GLY A 224 3.27 -10.98 -3.03
CA GLY A 224 3.79 -10.23 -4.16
C GLY A 224 3.51 -8.72 -4.12
N VAL A 225 2.76 -8.23 -3.14
CA VAL A 225 2.58 -6.78 -2.89
C VAL A 225 3.62 -6.26 -1.90
N LYS A 226 3.83 -6.98 -0.78
CA LYS A 226 4.75 -6.59 0.30
C LYS A 226 5.04 -7.76 1.22
N LEU A 227 6.09 -7.66 2.04
CA LEU A 227 6.42 -8.65 3.07
C LEU A 227 5.26 -8.90 4.06
N THR A 228 4.48 -7.87 4.42
CA THR A 228 3.26 -8.04 5.23
C THR A 228 2.27 -9.00 4.57
N GLY A 229 2.19 -9.01 3.24
CA GLY A 229 1.38 -9.95 2.47
C GLY A 229 1.82 -11.41 2.61
N LEU A 230 3.12 -11.69 2.80
CA LEU A 230 3.58 -13.04 3.08
C LEU A 230 3.07 -13.51 4.46
N ILE A 231 3.05 -12.60 5.44
CA ILE A 231 2.57 -12.89 6.79
C ILE A 231 1.07 -13.17 6.81
N ILE A 232 0.26 -12.47 6.02
CA ILE A 232 -1.18 -12.80 5.94
C ILE A 232 -1.42 -14.16 5.28
N GLY A 233 -0.62 -14.53 4.27
CA GLY A 233 -0.64 -15.85 3.65
C GLY A 233 -0.24 -16.96 4.63
N ALA A 234 0.84 -16.78 5.38
CA ALA A 234 1.25 -17.73 6.41
C ALA A 234 0.23 -17.81 7.56
N GLY A 235 -0.29 -16.67 8.02
CA GLY A 235 -1.30 -16.61 9.06
C GLY A 235 -2.61 -17.28 8.64
N PHE A 236 -2.99 -17.22 7.37
CA PHE A 236 -4.14 -17.95 6.85
C PHE A 236 -3.93 -19.47 6.85
N LEU A 237 -2.72 -19.95 6.56
CA LEU A 237 -2.37 -21.37 6.70
C LEU A 237 -2.56 -21.84 8.16
N LEU A 238 -2.12 -21.03 9.14
CA LEU A 238 -2.34 -21.30 10.57
C LEU A 238 -3.83 -21.35 10.91
N TYR A 239 -4.64 -20.45 10.36
CA TYR A 239 -6.09 -20.49 10.50
C TYR A 239 -6.67 -21.82 9.97
N VAL A 240 -6.31 -22.24 8.75
CA VAL A 240 -6.77 -23.51 8.17
C VAL A 240 -6.37 -24.70 9.06
N ILE A 241 -5.11 -24.77 9.49
CA ILE A 241 -4.60 -25.85 10.36
C ILE A 241 -5.34 -25.89 11.70
N SER A 242 -5.61 -24.74 12.32
CA SER A 242 -6.33 -24.68 13.60
C SER A 242 -7.74 -25.24 13.49
N THR A 243 -8.41 -25.03 12.35
CA THR A 243 -9.78 -25.54 12.10
C THR A 243 -9.83 -27.05 11.79
N LYS A 244 -8.69 -27.66 11.43
CA LYS A 244 -8.53 -29.09 11.13
C LYS A 244 -8.96 -30.01 12.27
N LYS A 245 -8.70 -29.61 13.52
CA LYS A 245 -8.83 -30.50 14.69
C LYS A 245 -10.27 -30.79 15.13
N ARG A 246 -11.30 -30.14 14.57
CA ARG A 246 -12.68 -30.28 15.09
C ARG A 246 -13.82 -30.33 14.07
N LEU A 247 -13.62 -29.90 12.82
CA LEU A 247 -14.76 -29.66 11.90
C LEU A 247 -14.60 -30.28 10.51
N ILE A 248 -13.39 -30.45 9.97
CA ILE A 248 -13.17 -30.88 8.57
C ILE A 248 -11.87 -31.70 8.48
N LYS A 249 -11.92 -32.91 7.90
CA LYS A 249 -10.71 -33.67 7.50
C LYS A 249 -10.01 -32.91 6.37
N ILE A 250 -8.97 -32.14 6.71
CA ILE A 250 -8.05 -31.59 5.70
C ILE A 250 -7.07 -32.69 5.33
N ASN A 251 -7.09 -33.13 4.06
CA ASN A 251 -6.06 -34.00 3.52
C ASN A 251 -4.72 -33.22 3.47
N SER A 252 -3.61 -33.86 3.85
CA SER A 252 -2.27 -33.28 3.74
C SER A 252 -1.96 -32.78 2.33
N SER A 253 -2.52 -33.42 1.29
CA SER A 253 -2.42 -32.95 -0.10
C SER A 253 -3.03 -31.56 -0.31
N ALA A 254 -4.10 -31.21 0.40
CA ALA A 254 -4.75 -29.91 0.26
C ALA A 254 -3.90 -28.78 0.88
N LEU A 255 -3.21 -29.06 2.00
CA LEU A 255 -2.24 -28.12 2.58
C LEU A 255 -1.00 -27.96 1.69
N LEU A 256 -0.52 -29.08 1.13
CA LEU A 256 0.61 -29.05 0.19
C LEU A 256 0.26 -28.22 -1.05
N VAL A 257 -0.94 -28.39 -1.63
CA VAL A 257 -1.40 -27.60 -2.77
C VAL A 257 -1.45 -26.11 -2.43
N TYR A 258 -2.01 -25.72 -1.27
CA TYR A 258 -1.98 -24.33 -0.84
C TYR A 258 -0.55 -23.79 -0.75
N LEU A 259 0.34 -24.50 -0.05
CA LEU A 259 1.71 -24.07 0.19
C LEU A 259 2.49 -23.96 -1.12
N SER A 260 2.38 -24.95 -2.00
CA SER A 260 3.04 -24.94 -3.30
C SER A 260 2.56 -23.79 -4.17
N VAL A 261 1.24 -23.58 -4.28
CA VAL A 261 0.71 -22.47 -5.10
C VAL A 261 1.05 -21.11 -4.49
N PHE A 262 1.02 -20.99 -3.16
CA PHE A 262 1.44 -19.78 -2.44
C PHE A 262 2.89 -19.43 -2.76
N ILE A 263 3.82 -20.37 -2.57
CA ILE A 263 5.25 -20.17 -2.81
C ILE A 263 5.50 -19.84 -4.28
N ILE A 264 4.98 -20.65 -5.21
CA ILE A 264 5.19 -20.44 -6.66
C ILE A 264 4.70 -19.06 -7.08
N THR A 265 3.51 -18.66 -6.63
CA THR A 265 2.93 -17.37 -7.00
C THR A 265 3.71 -16.20 -6.39
N ALA A 266 4.12 -16.29 -5.13
CA ALA A 266 4.96 -15.26 -4.52
C ALA A 266 6.31 -15.15 -5.25
N LEU A 267 6.96 -16.28 -5.55
CA LEU A 267 8.27 -16.32 -6.21
C LEU A 267 8.29 -15.57 -7.55
N ILE A 268 7.18 -15.53 -8.30
CA ILE A 268 7.07 -14.74 -9.54
C ILE A 268 7.54 -13.29 -9.32
N PHE A 269 7.15 -12.68 -8.19
CA PHE A 269 7.44 -11.27 -7.89
C PHE A 269 8.78 -11.06 -7.17
N TYR A 270 9.25 -12.04 -6.38
CA TYR A 270 10.55 -11.97 -5.69
C TYR A 270 11.72 -12.41 -6.58
N ALA A 271 11.45 -13.11 -7.68
CA ALA A 271 12.47 -13.48 -8.65
C ALA A 271 13.12 -12.24 -9.28
N ARG A 272 12.36 -11.18 -9.58
CA ARG A 272 12.90 -9.95 -10.18
C ARG A 272 13.93 -9.24 -9.30
N PRO A 273 13.64 -8.84 -8.05
CA PRO A 273 14.67 -8.22 -7.20
C PRO A 273 15.87 -9.16 -6.99
N PHE A 274 15.65 -10.46 -6.85
CA PHE A 274 16.74 -11.42 -6.73
C PHE A 274 17.65 -11.47 -7.97
N LEU A 275 17.07 -11.55 -9.17
CA LEU A 275 17.84 -11.59 -10.41
C LEU A 275 18.58 -10.28 -10.70
N MET A 276 18.02 -9.14 -10.28
CA MET A 276 18.62 -7.82 -10.54
C MET A 276 19.67 -7.41 -9.49
N THR A 277 19.52 -7.85 -8.24
CA THR A 277 20.34 -7.35 -7.11
C THR A 277 21.03 -8.44 -6.30
N GLY A 278 20.72 -9.72 -6.54
CA GLY A 278 21.13 -10.84 -5.71
C GLY A 278 20.35 -10.99 -4.39
N ASN A 279 19.44 -10.05 -4.08
CA ASN A 279 18.66 -10.03 -2.85
C ASN A 279 17.15 -10.09 -3.15
N PRO A 280 16.41 -11.13 -2.74
CA PRO A 280 14.97 -11.24 -3.01
C PRO A 280 14.14 -10.20 -2.24
N ALA A 281 14.64 -9.71 -1.11
CA ALA A 281 13.96 -8.76 -0.24
C ALA A 281 14.54 -7.34 -0.33
N TYR A 282 15.32 -7.06 -1.39
CA TYR A 282 15.91 -5.75 -1.64
C TYR A 282 14.86 -4.62 -1.53
N PRO A 283 15.19 -3.46 -0.92
CA PRO A 283 16.49 -3.06 -0.38
C PRO A 283 16.80 -3.57 1.03
N TYR A 284 15.94 -4.40 1.64
CA TYR A 284 16.12 -4.84 3.02
C TYR A 284 17.07 -6.03 3.14
N PHE A 285 17.66 -6.21 4.33
CA PHE A 285 18.51 -7.37 4.67
C PHE A 285 19.76 -7.52 3.80
N ALA A 286 20.30 -6.43 3.24
CA ALA A 286 21.45 -6.52 2.32
C ALA A 286 22.69 -7.20 2.93
N GLY A 287 22.90 -7.10 4.24
CA GLY A 287 24.01 -7.78 4.93
C GLY A 287 23.99 -9.31 4.86
N LEU A 288 22.88 -9.93 4.45
CA LEU A 288 22.79 -11.37 4.18
C LEU A 288 23.18 -11.75 2.74
N PHE A 289 23.15 -10.79 1.81
CA PHE A 289 23.23 -11.05 0.37
C PHE A 289 24.38 -10.33 -0.32
N SER A 290 24.99 -9.32 0.32
CA SER A 290 26.05 -8.50 -0.27
C SER A 290 27.14 -8.20 0.76
N GLY A 291 28.38 -8.18 0.29
CA GLY A 291 29.54 -7.62 1.03
C GLY A 291 29.86 -6.18 0.66
N ASN A 292 29.11 -5.58 -0.27
CA ASN A 292 29.31 -4.18 -0.66
C ASN A 292 28.71 -3.26 0.41
N GLU A 293 29.56 -2.42 0.99
CA GLU A 293 29.21 -1.50 2.06
C GLU A 293 28.13 -0.49 1.67
N ALA A 294 28.17 0.06 0.44
CA ALA A 294 27.16 1.02 0.00
C ALA A 294 25.75 0.42 -0.02
N VAL A 295 25.64 -0.84 -0.46
CA VAL A 295 24.38 -1.60 -0.47
C VAL A 295 23.90 -1.86 0.97
N ILE A 296 24.83 -2.18 1.88
CA ILE A 296 24.52 -2.41 3.29
C ILE A 296 24.06 -1.11 3.97
N GLU A 297 24.72 0.01 3.72
CA GLU A 297 24.34 1.31 4.28
C GLU A 297 22.98 1.80 3.77
N MET A 298 22.72 1.65 2.47
CA MET A 298 21.39 1.91 1.91
C MET A 298 20.31 1.03 2.58
N SER A 299 20.60 -0.25 2.77
CA SER A 299 19.68 -1.18 3.46
C SER A 299 19.41 -0.76 4.92
N ARG A 300 20.44 -0.32 5.64
CA ARG A 300 20.32 0.20 7.02
C ARG A 300 19.46 1.44 7.06
N TYR A 301 19.68 2.39 6.15
CA TYR A 301 18.89 3.61 6.02
C TYR A 301 17.40 3.30 5.84
N HIS A 302 17.03 2.45 4.87
CA HIS A 302 15.63 2.07 4.64
C HIS A 302 15.00 1.29 5.81
N HIS A 303 15.78 0.52 6.56
CA HIS A 303 15.28 -0.15 7.77
C HIS A 303 15.00 0.86 8.90
N LEU A 304 15.89 1.83 9.09
CA LEU A 304 15.79 2.85 10.14
C LEU A 304 14.65 3.84 9.92
N ILE A 305 14.37 4.24 8.66
CA ILE A 305 13.20 5.08 8.36
C ILE A 305 11.92 4.45 8.93
N GLY A 306 11.79 3.13 8.76
CA GLY A 306 10.63 2.38 9.21
C GLY A 306 10.47 2.27 10.72
N SER A 307 11.58 2.24 11.49
CA SER A 307 11.58 1.97 12.93
C SER A 307 11.72 3.22 13.81
N VAL A 308 12.41 4.26 13.32
CA VAL A 308 12.65 5.52 14.06
C VAL A 308 11.42 6.42 14.00
N LYS A 309 10.74 6.47 12.85
CA LYS A 309 9.62 7.41 12.64
C LYS A 309 8.28 6.86 13.10
N TYR A 310 8.10 5.55 13.09
CA TYR A 310 6.80 4.93 13.27
C TYR A 310 6.85 3.89 14.37
N GLY A 311 6.05 4.12 15.39
CA GLY A 311 5.86 3.19 16.49
C GLY A 311 6.48 3.61 17.80
N ILE A 312 6.20 2.79 18.80
CA ILE A 312 6.81 2.88 20.11
C ILE A 312 7.50 1.54 20.36
N GLN A 313 8.77 1.61 20.76
CA GLN A 313 9.59 0.43 20.97
C GLN A 313 9.56 0.00 22.44
N GLY A 314 9.82 -1.29 22.68
CA GLY A 314 9.98 -1.86 24.02
C GLY A 314 8.81 -2.72 24.50
N ILE A 315 9.05 -3.49 25.56
CA ILE A 315 8.11 -4.52 26.04
C ILE A 315 6.77 -3.92 26.48
N ALA A 316 6.77 -2.73 27.10
CA ALA A 316 5.54 -2.05 27.48
C ALA A 316 4.70 -1.68 26.24
N ALA A 317 5.35 -1.19 25.18
CA ALA A 317 4.71 -0.83 23.92
C ALA A 317 3.97 -2.02 23.30
N PHE A 318 4.55 -3.23 23.36
CA PHE A 318 3.90 -4.45 22.87
C PHE A 318 2.51 -4.71 23.48
N PHE A 319 2.25 -4.24 24.70
CA PHE A 319 0.93 -4.39 25.33
C PHE A 319 0.07 -3.13 25.20
N THR A 320 0.68 -1.95 25.09
CA THR A 320 -0.06 -0.68 25.02
C THR A 320 -0.39 -0.24 23.61
N ASP A 321 0.39 -0.63 22.59
CA ASP A 321 0.22 -0.18 21.21
C ASP A 321 -1.16 -0.46 20.62
N PRO A 322 -1.83 -1.60 20.88
CA PRO A 322 -3.20 -1.77 20.42
C PRO A 322 -4.14 -0.67 20.94
N ILE A 323 -3.94 -0.22 22.17
CA ILE A 323 -4.70 0.90 22.76
C ILE A 323 -4.25 2.23 22.14
N LEU A 324 -2.93 2.45 22.00
CA LEU A 324 -2.37 3.66 21.42
C LEU A 324 -2.75 3.84 19.94
N LEU A 325 -2.94 2.75 19.19
CA LEU A 325 -3.50 2.78 17.83
C LEU A 325 -4.92 3.38 17.78
N ALA A 326 -5.66 3.39 18.89
CA ALA A 326 -6.97 4.04 18.97
C ALA A 326 -6.89 5.54 19.33
N ILE A 327 -5.87 5.96 20.09
CA ILE A 327 -5.80 7.31 20.72
C ILE A 327 -4.66 8.20 20.21
N SER A 328 -3.54 7.63 19.78
CA SER A 328 -2.29 8.31 19.44
C SER A 328 -1.89 8.04 17.99
N GLY A 329 -2.74 8.47 17.05
CA GLY A 329 -2.53 8.19 15.62
C GLY A 329 -1.22 8.74 15.05
N ASP A 330 -0.72 9.85 15.59
CA ASP A 330 0.51 10.50 15.08
C ASP A 330 1.75 9.62 15.28
N ALA A 331 1.79 8.80 16.35
CA ALA A 331 2.92 7.90 16.62
C ALA A 331 3.06 6.77 15.58
N PHE A 332 1.99 6.46 14.84
CA PHE A 332 1.93 5.32 13.92
C PHE A 332 1.61 5.74 12.49
N ASP A 333 1.66 7.02 12.14
CA ASP A 333 1.21 7.52 10.83
C ASP A 333 -0.22 7.03 10.51
N GLY A 334 -1.13 7.29 11.46
CA GLY A 334 -2.53 6.92 11.40
C GLY A 334 -3.05 6.20 12.63
N GLY A 335 -4.38 6.08 12.71
CA GLY A 335 -5.03 5.42 13.84
C GLY A 335 -6.39 4.81 13.49
N PHE A 336 -6.89 3.96 14.38
CA PHE A 336 -8.16 3.27 14.22
C PHE A 336 -9.33 3.93 14.96
N GLY A 337 -9.06 4.99 15.73
CA GLY A 337 -10.05 5.78 16.44
C GLY A 337 -10.59 5.10 17.70
N LEU A 338 -11.35 5.83 18.52
CA LEU A 338 -11.85 5.38 19.81
C LEU A 338 -12.78 4.17 19.69
N GLN A 339 -13.48 4.00 18.56
CA GLN A 339 -14.30 2.81 18.30
C GLN A 339 -13.48 1.53 18.37
N PHE A 340 -12.17 1.60 18.05
CA PHE A 340 -11.29 0.45 18.08
C PHE A 340 -11.09 -0.08 19.49
N LEU A 341 -11.18 0.75 20.54
CA LEU A 341 -11.14 0.29 21.94
C LEU A 341 -12.31 -0.66 22.23
N VAL A 342 -13.51 -0.33 21.75
CA VAL A 342 -14.69 -1.19 21.92
C VAL A 342 -14.49 -2.51 21.16
N ILE A 343 -13.92 -2.46 19.96
CA ILE A 343 -13.59 -3.64 19.16
C ILE A 343 -12.52 -4.51 19.82
N LEU A 344 -11.48 -3.91 20.41
CA LEU A 344 -10.43 -4.61 21.14
C LEU A 344 -11.01 -5.33 22.36
N MET A 345 -11.81 -4.64 23.19
CA MET A 345 -12.48 -5.25 24.33
C MET A 345 -13.39 -6.39 23.89
N ALA A 346 -14.25 -6.16 22.90
CA ALA A 346 -15.14 -7.20 22.37
C ALA A 346 -14.36 -8.38 21.78
N SER A 347 -13.21 -8.14 21.15
CA SER A 347 -12.34 -9.20 20.62
C SER A 347 -11.68 -9.99 21.74
N ALA A 348 -11.20 -9.34 22.81
CA ALA A 348 -10.67 -10.00 23.99
C ALA A 348 -11.70 -10.94 24.63
N PHE A 349 -12.95 -10.49 24.80
CA PHE A 349 -14.05 -11.34 25.26
C PHE A 349 -14.31 -12.53 24.31
N SER A 350 -14.27 -12.31 22.99
CA SER A 350 -14.40 -13.40 22.01
C SER A 350 -13.29 -14.43 22.12
N ILE A 351 -12.06 -14.02 22.45
CA ILE A 351 -10.91 -14.90 22.64
C ILE A 351 -11.09 -15.74 23.91
N ILE A 352 -11.56 -15.15 25.01
CA ILE A 352 -11.91 -15.88 26.24
C ILE A 352 -12.98 -16.94 25.95
N ILE A 353 -14.05 -16.55 25.25
CA ILE A 353 -15.10 -17.48 24.81
C ILE A 353 -14.50 -18.60 23.94
N ALA A 354 -13.54 -18.28 23.06
CA ALA A 354 -12.90 -19.26 22.20
C ALA A 354 -12.09 -20.29 22.99
N TYR A 355 -11.40 -19.84 24.04
CA TYR A 355 -10.67 -20.71 24.95
C TYR A 355 -11.61 -21.67 25.68
N GLU A 356 -12.66 -21.14 26.31
CA GLU A 356 -13.63 -21.93 27.08
C GLU A 356 -14.40 -22.92 26.21
N SER A 357 -14.92 -22.45 25.07
CA SER A 357 -15.69 -23.29 24.13
C SER A 357 -14.80 -24.15 23.21
N ARG A 358 -13.48 -23.97 23.30
CA ARG A 358 -12.48 -24.58 22.40
C ARG A 358 -12.82 -24.33 20.91
N ASN A 359 -13.29 -23.13 20.58
CA ASN A 359 -13.70 -22.76 19.23
C ASN A 359 -12.49 -22.47 18.34
N SER A 360 -12.09 -23.47 17.56
CA SER A 360 -10.90 -23.41 16.70
C SER A 360 -10.95 -22.31 15.64
N ARG A 361 -12.13 -21.88 15.19
CA ARG A 361 -12.24 -20.80 14.19
C ARG A 361 -11.80 -19.46 14.77
N ILE A 362 -12.29 -19.13 15.97
CA ILE A 362 -11.91 -17.88 16.63
C ILE A 362 -10.43 -17.92 17.01
N ALA A 363 -9.96 -19.05 17.55
CA ALA A 363 -8.55 -19.25 17.88
C ALA A 363 -7.65 -19.06 16.65
N GLY A 364 -7.99 -19.67 15.51
CA GLY A 364 -7.24 -19.51 14.27
C GLY A 364 -7.18 -18.07 13.76
N LEU A 365 -8.32 -17.37 13.74
CA LEU A 365 -8.36 -15.95 13.36
C LEU A 365 -7.50 -15.09 14.29
N THR A 366 -7.56 -15.39 15.59
CA THR A 366 -6.76 -14.69 16.61
C THR A 366 -5.26 -14.91 16.39
N ILE A 367 -4.86 -16.15 16.11
CA ILE A 367 -3.46 -16.49 15.79
C ILE A 367 -3.00 -15.76 14.52
N THR A 368 -3.84 -15.70 13.48
CA THR A 368 -3.54 -14.93 12.26
C THR A 368 -3.32 -13.44 12.58
N ALA A 369 -4.24 -12.83 13.34
CA ALA A 369 -4.13 -11.42 13.73
C ALA A 369 -2.90 -11.15 14.60
N LEU A 370 -2.59 -12.06 15.54
CA LEU A 370 -1.43 -11.96 16.43
C LEU A 370 -0.11 -12.11 15.67
N ALA A 371 0.00 -13.07 14.75
CA ALA A 371 1.19 -13.23 13.92
C ALA A 371 1.49 -11.95 13.12
N PHE A 372 0.44 -11.32 12.60
CA PHE A 372 0.54 -10.07 11.86
C PHE A 372 0.89 -8.88 12.77
N TYR A 373 0.31 -8.82 13.97
CA TYR A 373 0.67 -7.82 15.00
C TYR A 373 2.14 -7.94 15.41
N ILE A 374 2.63 -9.15 15.67
CA ILE A 374 4.04 -9.39 16.04
C ILE A 374 4.96 -8.93 14.92
N PHE A 375 4.65 -9.28 13.66
CA PHE A 375 5.46 -8.83 12.53
C PHE A 375 5.46 -7.30 12.40
N TRP A 376 4.29 -6.67 12.53
CA TRP A 376 4.16 -5.21 12.51
C TRP A 376 4.97 -4.55 13.64
N PHE A 377 4.88 -5.07 14.86
CA PHE A 377 5.56 -4.55 16.03
C PHE A 377 7.09 -4.63 15.90
N LEU A 378 7.60 -5.73 15.34
CA LEU A 378 9.04 -5.97 15.16
C LEU A 378 9.64 -5.31 13.90
N THR A 379 8.81 -4.70 13.05
CA THR A 379 9.27 -4.08 11.80
C THR A 379 8.93 -2.59 11.78
N SER A 380 8.11 -2.12 10.83
CA SER A 380 7.65 -0.75 10.79
C SER A 380 6.21 -0.69 11.30
N GLN A 381 6.00 0.11 12.35
CA GLN A 381 4.72 0.21 13.03
C GLN A 381 3.79 1.25 12.38
N GLN A 382 3.87 1.42 11.05
CA GLN A 382 2.90 2.26 10.34
C GLN A 382 1.51 1.61 10.41
N SER A 383 0.50 2.38 10.81
CA SER A 383 -0.86 1.89 11.05
C SER A 383 -1.46 1.24 9.80
N ARG A 384 -1.13 1.75 8.60
CA ARG A 384 -1.61 1.18 7.33
C ARG A 384 -1.19 -0.28 7.16
N PHE A 385 -0.03 -0.67 7.68
CA PHE A 385 0.45 -2.03 7.56
C PHE A 385 -0.33 -3.02 8.42
N ILE A 386 -1.03 -2.59 9.48
CA ILE A 386 -1.81 -3.48 10.37
C ILE A 386 -3.30 -3.65 9.99
N ILE A 387 -3.77 -2.98 8.93
CA ILE A 387 -5.19 -3.02 8.50
C ILE A 387 -5.75 -4.46 8.38
N PRO A 388 -5.06 -5.46 7.78
CA PRO A 388 -5.56 -6.83 7.74
C PRO A 388 -5.81 -7.47 9.11
N ALA A 389 -4.98 -7.21 10.12
CA ALA A 389 -5.21 -7.72 11.46
C ALA A 389 -6.41 -7.03 12.12
N VAL A 390 -6.53 -5.70 11.97
CA VAL A 390 -7.71 -4.97 12.47
C VAL A 390 -8.99 -5.48 11.81
N PHE A 391 -8.98 -5.74 10.51
CA PHE A 391 -10.11 -6.35 9.81
C PHE A 391 -10.52 -7.69 10.45
N ILE A 392 -9.54 -8.54 10.80
CA ILE A 392 -9.80 -9.80 11.50
C ILE A 392 -10.36 -9.55 12.91
N LEU A 393 -9.85 -8.57 13.66
CA LEU A 393 -10.37 -8.23 14.98
C LEU A 393 -11.83 -7.77 14.93
N PHE A 394 -12.24 -6.98 13.94
CA PHE A 394 -13.65 -6.67 13.72
C PHE A 394 -14.49 -7.94 13.50
N ILE A 395 -13.99 -8.92 12.75
CA ILE A 395 -14.67 -10.22 12.56
C ILE A 395 -14.71 -11.03 13.86
N VAL A 396 -13.65 -11.02 14.65
CA VAL A 396 -13.56 -11.73 15.93
C VAL A 396 -14.49 -11.10 16.98
N SER A 397 -14.57 -9.78 17.04
CA SER A 397 -15.43 -9.05 17.99
C SER A 397 -16.89 -9.50 17.95
N LYS A 398 -17.40 -9.86 16.77
CA LYS A 398 -18.76 -10.35 16.57
C LYS A 398 -19.16 -11.53 17.46
N PHE A 399 -18.24 -12.40 17.83
CA PHE A 399 -18.59 -13.61 18.60
C PHE A 399 -19.04 -13.27 20.03
N SER A 400 -18.48 -12.24 20.66
CA SER A 400 -18.90 -11.75 21.98
C SER A 400 -20.20 -10.95 21.91
N PHE A 401 -20.39 -10.12 20.89
CA PHE A 401 -21.66 -9.41 20.67
C PHE A 401 -22.88 -10.33 20.58
N ARG A 402 -22.70 -11.57 20.11
CA ARG A 402 -23.78 -12.57 20.07
C ARG A 402 -24.11 -13.19 21.42
N ARG A 403 -23.26 -12.99 22.43
CA ARG A 403 -23.44 -13.46 23.80
C ARG A 403 -23.96 -12.37 24.73
N PHE A 404 -23.70 -11.11 24.41
CA PHE A 404 -24.23 -10.00 25.20
C PHE A 404 -25.78 -9.95 25.13
N PRO A 405 -26.44 -9.54 26.22
CA PRO A 405 -27.84 -9.16 26.20
C PRO A 405 -28.12 -8.15 25.08
N SER A 406 -29.28 -8.26 24.42
CA SER A 406 -29.61 -7.44 23.24
C SER A 406 -29.42 -5.94 23.50
N LYS A 407 -29.91 -5.44 24.65
CA LYS A 407 -29.75 -4.04 25.05
C LYS A 407 -28.28 -3.60 25.14
N ILE A 408 -27.40 -4.45 25.69
CA ILE A 408 -25.97 -4.15 25.81
C ILE A 408 -25.31 -4.15 24.43
N ALA A 409 -25.63 -5.14 23.59
CA ALA A 409 -25.10 -5.20 22.23
C ALA A 409 -25.52 -3.97 21.39
N GLU A 410 -26.78 -3.53 21.52
CA GLU A 410 -27.31 -2.32 20.88
C GLU A 410 -26.58 -1.07 21.37
N LEU A 411 -26.43 -0.88 22.69
CA LEU A 411 -25.70 0.24 23.27
C LEU A 411 -24.25 0.30 22.79
N LEU A 412 -23.55 -0.84 22.77
CA LEU A 412 -22.17 -0.90 22.29
C LEU A 412 -22.06 -0.57 20.80
N ILE A 413 -23.03 -0.96 19.97
CA ILE A 413 -23.03 -0.64 18.55
C ILE A 413 -23.34 0.83 18.31
N ILE A 414 -24.26 1.43 19.08
CA ILE A 414 -24.50 2.88 19.06
C ILE A 414 -23.24 3.63 19.50
N LEU A 415 -22.57 3.15 20.55
CA LEU A 415 -21.31 3.73 21.02
C LEU A 415 -20.24 3.66 19.92
N ILE A 416 -20.09 2.52 19.23
CA ILE A 416 -19.18 2.40 18.09
C ILE A 416 -19.52 3.44 17.02
N LEU A 417 -20.79 3.60 16.64
CA LEU A 417 -21.19 4.62 15.66
C LEU A 417 -20.77 6.04 16.10
N LEU A 418 -21.07 6.41 17.34
CA LEU A 418 -20.74 7.74 17.87
C LEU A 418 -19.23 7.97 17.94
N LEU A 419 -18.48 6.99 18.45
CA LEU A 419 -17.02 7.05 18.51
C LEU A 419 -16.38 7.08 17.13
N SER A 420 -16.96 6.37 16.15
CA SER A 420 -16.50 6.38 14.76
C SER A 420 -16.66 7.75 14.11
N ILE A 421 -17.77 8.44 14.34
CA ILE A 421 -17.99 9.80 13.85
C ILE A 421 -17.04 10.77 14.56
N PHE A 422 -16.91 10.66 15.88
CA PHE A 422 -16.02 11.50 16.67
C PHE A 422 -14.54 11.34 16.30
N SER A 423 -14.14 10.13 15.90
CA SER A 423 -12.74 9.82 15.57
C SER A 423 -12.35 10.17 14.14
N ILE A 424 -13.24 10.76 13.32
CA ILE A 424 -12.87 11.21 11.98
C ILE A 424 -11.91 12.40 12.10
N PRO A 425 -10.67 12.30 11.58
CA PRO A 425 -9.69 13.36 11.73
C PRO A 425 -10.09 14.65 10.99
N ARG A 426 -9.83 15.80 11.62
CA ARG A 426 -10.13 17.11 11.03
C ARG A 426 -9.35 17.38 9.73
N ASN A 427 -8.11 16.90 9.63
CA ASN A 427 -7.29 16.99 8.42
C ASN A 427 -7.91 16.20 7.26
N ILE A 428 -8.46 15.01 7.49
CA ILE A 428 -9.19 14.24 6.46
C ILE A 428 -10.44 15.00 5.98
N LEU A 429 -11.20 15.62 6.89
CA LEU A 429 -12.36 16.43 6.50
C LEU A 429 -11.94 17.65 5.66
N LYS A 430 -10.87 18.34 6.06
CA LYS A 430 -10.30 19.46 5.31
C LYS A 430 -9.81 19.02 3.92
N ASP A 431 -9.08 17.91 3.86
CA ASP A 431 -8.56 17.34 2.62
C ASP A 431 -9.67 16.90 1.67
N CYS A 432 -10.71 16.24 2.20
CA CYS A 432 -11.92 15.90 1.45
C CYS A 432 -12.59 17.15 0.87
N TYR A 433 -12.75 18.20 1.68
CA TYR A 433 -13.34 19.47 1.22
C TYR A 433 -12.55 20.12 0.09
N LEU A 434 -11.22 20.20 0.24
CA LEU A 434 -10.33 20.75 -0.79
C LEU A 434 -10.37 19.89 -2.06
N SER A 435 -10.31 18.56 -1.91
CA SER A 435 -10.36 17.62 -3.02
C SER A 435 -11.64 17.76 -3.83
N TRP A 436 -12.80 17.88 -3.19
CA TRP A 436 -14.06 18.10 -3.91
C TRP A 436 -14.11 19.44 -4.62
N LYS A 437 -13.61 20.52 -3.99
CA LYS A 437 -13.50 21.81 -4.67
C LYS A 437 -12.61 21.72 -5.91
N THR A 438 -11.48 21.02 -5.82
CA THR A 438 -10.59 20.80 -6.97
C THR A 438 -11.25 19.93 -8.04
N ALA A 439 -11.88 18.82 -7.67
CA ALA A 439 -12.58 17.94 -8.60
C ALA A 439 -13.75 18.62 -9.33
N LEU A 440 -14.42 19.57 -8.67
CA LEU A 440 -15.48 20.41 -9.27
C LEU A 440 -14.94 21.63 -10.03
N GLY A 441 -13.62 21.80 -10.13
CA GLY A 441 -12.99 22.91 -10.86
C GLY A 441 -13.01 24.25 -10.14
N MET A 442 -13.32 24.28 -8.84
CA MET A 442 -13.34 25.50 -8.01
C MET A 442 -11.95 25.92 -7.50
N ILE A 443 -10.99 24.98 -7.47
CA ILE A 443 -9.58 25.22 -7.09
C ILE A 443 -8.71 24.71 -8.24
N ASN A 444 -7.67 25.46 -8.60
CA ASN A 444 -6.70 25.02 -9.60
C ASN A 444 -5.97 23.75 -9.10
N PRO A 445 -5.86 22.69 -9.92
CA PRO A 445 -5.13 21.48 -9.54
C PRO A 445 -3.69 21.73 -9.05
N GLN A 446 -3.01 22.78 -9.55
CA GLN A 446 -1.66 23.14 -9.10
C GLN A 446 -1.66 23.65 -7.66
N ASP A 447 -2.65 24.44 -7.25
CA ASP A 447 -2.77 24.92 -5.86
C ASP A 447 -3.07 23.76 -4.90
N TYR A 448 -3.89 22.81 -5.35
CA TYR A 448 -4.14 21.56 -4.60
C TYR A 448 -2.84 20.77 -4.40
N LEU A 449 -2.05 20.60 -5.45
CA LEU A 449 -0.78 19.88 -5.37
C LEU A 449 0.24 20.63 -4.51
N TYR A 450 0.29 21.96 -4.57
CA TYR A 450 1.14 22.81 -3.74
C TYR A 450 0.85 22.56 -2.25
N SER A 451 -0.43 22.49 -1.89
CA SER A 451 -0.86 22.25 -0.50
C SER A 451 -0.36 20.92 0.08
N ALA A 452 -0.05 19.94 -0.77
CA ALA A 452 0.44 18.63 -0.38
C ALA A 452 1.97 18.48 -0.51
N THR A 453 2.59 19.20 -1.45
CA THR A 453 4.02 19.06 -1.75
C THR A 453 4.90 20.05 -0.99
N GLY A 454 4.32 21.14 -0.50
CA GLY A 454 5.03 22.21 0.19
C GLY A 454 5.65 23.25 -0.76
N PRO A 455 6.36 24.24 -0.19
CA PRO A 455 7.03 25.28 -0.95
C PRO A 455 8.16 24.71 -1.84
N GLY A 456 8.49 25.41 -2.92
CA GLY A 456 9.62 25.13 -3.80
C GLY A 456 9.43 24.00 -4.81
N TYR A 457 8.85 22.86 -4.43
CA TYR A 457 8.78 21.66 -5.30
C TYR A 457 8.14 21.93 -6.66
N LEU A 458 6.94 22.52 -6.68
CA LEU A 458 6.25 22.80 -7.96
C LEU A 458 6.94 23.87 -8.80
N LYS A 459 7.62 24.82 -8.16
CA LYS A 459 8.43 25.82 -8.88
C LYS A 459 9.65 25.15 -9.53
N ALA A 460 10.31 24.25 -8.82
CA ALA A 460 11.41 23.44 -9.35
C ALA A 460 10.93 22.57 -10.53
N VAL A 461 9.81 21.85 -10.38
CA VAL A 461 9.18 21.06 -11.46
C VAL A 461 8.88 21.94 -12.68
N PHE A 462 8.33 23.14 -12.47
CA PHE A 462 8.06 24.09 -13.55
C PHE A 462 9.34 24.49 -14.29
N VAL A 463 10.41 24.85 -13.56
CA VAL A 463 11.70 25.22 -14.16
C VAL A 463 12.32 24.05 -14.91
N VAL A 464 12.35 22.86 -14.32
CA VAL A 464 12.84 21.63 -14.97
C VAL A 464 12.11 21.39 -16.30
N ASN A 465 10.78 21.44 -16.26
CA ASN A 465 9.96 21.08 -17.41
C ASN A 465 9.93 22.14 -18.51
N LYS A 466 10.09 23.43 -18.17
CA LYS A 466 9.95 24.55 -19.12
C LYS A 466 11.24 25.21 -19.55
N LYS A 467 12.27 25.25 -18.69
CA LYS A 467 13.51 25.97 -18.96
C LYS A 467 14.68 25.07 -19.35
N LEU A 468 14.70 23.82 -18.91
CA LEU A 468 15.81 22.92 -19.26
C LEU A 468 15.65 22.35 -20.68
N PRO A 469 16.76 22.10 -21.40
CA PRO A 469 16.74 21.43 -22.70
C PRO A 469 15.99 20.09 -22.68
N GLU A 470 15.42 19.66 -23.81
CA GLU A 470 14.66 18.39 -23.89
C GLU A 470 15.54 17.15 -23.66
N ASP A 471 16.81 17.23 -24.05
CA ASP A 471 17.83 16.20 -23.89
C ASP A 471 18.54 16.26 -22.52
N ALA A 472 18.15 17.20 -21.65
CA ALA A 472 18.72 17.33 -20.33
C ALA A 472 18.54 16.04 -19.52
N LYS A 473 19.66 15.55 -18.98
CA LYS A 473 19.72 14.50 -17.96
C LYS A 473 19.95 15.14 -16.59
N LEU A 474 18.96 14.99 -15.72
CA LEU A 474 18.90 15.56 -14.38
C LEU A 474 19.38 14.54 -13.34
N MET A 475 20.12 14.97 -12.34
CA MET A 475 20.31 14.21 -11.09
C MET A 475 19.67 14.96 -9.94
N MET A 476 18.79 14.29 -9.19
CA MET A 476 18.09 14.85 -8.04
C MET A 476 18.84 14.48 -6.75
N LEU A 477 19.15 15.49 -5.94
CA LEU A 477 19.85 15.34 -4.66
C LEU A 477 18.95 15.88 -3.55
N PHE A 478 18.74 15.05 -2.51
CA PHE A 478 17.86 15.34 -1.37
C PHE A 478 16.38 15.54 -1.74
N GLU A 479 16.02 15.21 -2.98
CA GLU A 479 14.67 15.18 -3.50
C GLU A 479 14.48 13.86 -4.24
N ASN A 480 13.41 13.15 -3.90
CA ASN A 480 13.13 11.80 -4.40
C ASN A 480 11.81 11.73 -5.18
N ARG A 481 11.09 12.84 -5.34
CA ARG A 481 9.79 12.90 -6.03
C ARG A 481 9.95 13.14 -7.53
N GLY A 482 10.11 12.07 -8.31
CA GLY A 482 10.35 12.13 -9.76
C GLY A 482 9.09 12.15 -10.64
N LEU A 483 7.89 11.84 -10.10
CA LEU A 483 6.68 11.62 -10.92
C LEU A 483 6.34 12.75 -11.91
N TYR A 484 6.57 14.00 -11.52
CA TYR A 484 6.25 15.18 -12.35
C TYR A 484 7.44 15.76 -13.13
N MET A 485 8.60 15.11 -13.07
CA MET A 485 9.79 15.53 -13.80
C MET A 485 9.75 14.97 -15.23
N ASN A 486 9.51 15.83 -16.22
CA ASN A 486 9.44 15.47 -17.65
C ASN A 486 10.83 15.49 -18.32
N ARG A 487 11.88 15.24 -17.55
CA ARG A 487 13.26 15.08 -18.03
C ARG A 487 13.77 13.72 -17.57
N LYS A 488 14.73 13.16 -18.32
CA LYS A 488 15.43 11.97 -17.86
C LYS A 488 16.10 12.31 -16.54
N HIS A 489 15.79 11.57 -15.49
CA HIS A 489 16.29 11.85 -14.16
C HIS A 489 16.84 10.59 -13.50
N LEU A 490 17.79 10.81 -12.59
CA LEU A 490 18.29 9.82 -11.64
C LEU A 490 18.22 10.43 -10.24
N THR A 491 17.80 9.64 -9.26
CA THR A 491 17.95 10.04 -7.86
C THR A 491 19.38 9.74 -7.40
N GLY A 492 20.13 10.79 -7.09
CA GLY A 492 21.50 10.72 -6.60
C GLY A 492 21.63 10.84 -5.08
N THR A 493 20.52 11.00 -4.35
CA THR A 493 20.54 11.21 -2.89
C THR A 493 21.37 10.12 -2.17
N PRO A 494 22.41 10.49 -1.40
CA PRO A 494 23.18 9.52 -0.62
C PRO A 494 22.30 8.73 0.34
N PHE A 495 22.68 7.48 0.63
CA PHE A 495 21.96 6.50 1.46
C PHE A 495 20.60 6.06 0.95
N PHE A 496 19.86 6.90 0.22
CA PHE A 496 18.62 6.49 -0.42
C PHE A 496 18.86 5.39 -1.46
N GLN A 497 19.99 5.47 -2.19
CA GLN A 497 20.44 4.50 -3.19
C GLN A 497 21.93 4.14 -3.00
N GLU A 498 22.40 3.05 -3.61
CA GLU A 498 23.75 2.50 -3.42
C GLU A 498 24.81 2.88 -4.48
N GLU A 499 24.40 3.33 -5.67
CA GLU A 499 25.25 3.44 -6.86
C GLU A 499 26.19 4.64 -6.85
N PHE A 500 25.70 5.80 -6.40
CA PHE A 500 26.45 7.06 -6.52
C PHE A 500 27.20 7.39 -5.23
N PHE A 501 26.69 8.35 -4.45
CA PHE A 501 27.41 9.00 -3.38
C PHE A 501 27.30 8.29 -2.02
N THR A 502 27.13 6.97 -2.00
CA THR A 502 26.92 6.19 -0.77
C THR A 502 28.13 5.30 -0.46
N PRO A 503 28.70 5.34 0.75
CA PRO A 503 28.50 6.34 1.81
C PRO A 503 29.21 7.68 1.48
N PRO A 504 28.56 8.84 1.70
CA PRO A 504 29.08 10.15 1.30
C PRO A 504 30.33 10.57 2.06
N GLU A 505 30.50 10.14 3.30
CA GLU A 505 31.70 10.39 4.12
C GLU A 505 32.99 9.81 3.55
N LYS A 506 32.91 8.88 2.58
CA LYS A 506 34.09 8.31 1.90
C LYS A 506 34.46 9.05 0.62
N LEU A 507 33.70 10.07 0.22
CA LEU A 507 34.05 10.88 -0.94
C LEU A 507 35.30 11.72 -0.60
N PRO A 508 36.40 11.57 -1.36
CA PRO A 508 37.68 12.16 -1.00
C PRO A 508 37.75 13.66 -1.25
N ALA A 509 37.04 14.14 -2.29
CA ALA A 509 37.08 15.52 -2.74
C ALA A 509 35.86 15.87 -3.62
N PRO A 510 35.50 17.16 -3.76
CA PRO A 510 34.45 17.61 -4.67
C PRO A 510 34.67 17.20 -6.14
N SER A 511 35.92 17.05 -6.59
CA SER A 511 36.24 16.62 -7.95
C SER A 511 35.63 15.26 -8.30
N ARG A 512 35.54 14.34 -7.33
CA ARG A 512 34.93 13.01 -7.56
C ARG A 512 33.43 13.11 -7.84
N ILE A 513 32.74 14.11 -7.28
CA ILE A 513 31.33 14.36 -7.60
C ILE A 513 31.23 14.72 -9.09
N MET A 514 32.03 15.67 -9.58
CA MET A 514 32.04 16.06 -10.99
C MET A 514 32.36 14.88 -11.92
N GLU A 515 33.34 14.04 -11.56
CA GLU A 515 33.65 12.81 -12.31
C GLU A 515 32.42 11.90 -12.44
N ILE A 516 31.72 11.63 -11.33
CA ILE A 516 30.50 10.80 -11.33
C ILE A 516 29.41 11.43 -12.20
N LEU A 517 29.24 12.76 -12.14
CA LEU A 517 28.28 13.48 -12.98
C LEU A 517 28.62 13.33 -14.48
N HIS A 518 29.89 13.50 -14.86
CA HIS A 518 30.33 13.36 -16.24
C HIS A 518 30.27 11.90 -16.74
N GLU A 519 30.72 10.94 -15.95
CA GLU A 519 30.63 9.48 -16.23
C GLU A 519 29.19 9.08 -16.56
N ASN A 520 28.23 9.65 -15.82
CA ASN A 520 26.81 9.41 -15.99
C ASN A 520 26.12 10.36 -16.98
N LYS A 521 26.87 11.25 -17.65
CA LYS A 521 26.33 12.23 -18.60
C LYS A 521 25.23 13.11 -18.00
N ILE A 522 25.37 13.46 -16.73
CA ILE A 522 24.45 14.38 -16.05
C ILE A 522 24.75 15.79 -16.55
N THR A 523 23.69 16.47 -16.98
CA THR A 523 23.76 17.84 -17.51
C THR A 523 23.31 18.86 -16.49
N HIS A 524 22.43 18.45 -15.56
CA HIS A 524 21.81 19.34 -14.59
C HIS A 524 21.67 18.65 -13.24
N LEU A 525 21.77 19.43 -12.16
CA LEU A 525 21.45 19.00 -10.80
C LEU A 525 20.20 19.71 -10.32
N LEU A 526 19.31 18.97 -9.64
CA LEU A 526 18.27 19.52 -8.78
C LEU A 526 18.63 19.19 -7.34
N VAL A 527 18.89 20.21 -6.53
CA VAL A 527 19.13 20.06 -5.10
C VAL A 527 17.87 20.54 -4.38
N GLY A 528 17.22 19.67 -3.61
CA GLY A 528 15.96 19.99 -2.94
C GLY A 528 16.01 19.76 -1.43
N LEU A 529 15.79 20.81 -0.65
CA LEU A 529 15.68 20.70 0.81
C LEU A 529 14.21 20.77 1.26
N SER A 530 13.36 19.89 0.72
CA SER A 530 11.94 19.79 1.10
C SER A 530 11.76 19.57 2.61
N GLU A 531 11.11 20.53 3.29
CA GLU A 531 10.75 20.40 4.71
C GLU A 531 9.80 19.22 4.97
N ASN A 532 8.99 18.86 3.98
CA ASN A 532 7.99 17.79 4.05
C ASN A 532 8.53 16.41 3.64
N ASP A 533 9.83 16.18 3.69
CA ASP A 533 10.44 14.89 3.33
C ASP A 533 10.37 13.89 4.50
N PRO A 534 9.48 12.87 4.42
CA PRO A 534 9.32 11.86 5.45
C PRO A 534 10.46 10.83 5.48
N ASP A 535 11.47 10.91 4.63
CA ASP A 535 12.61 9.98 4.64
C ASP A 535 13.85 10.58 5.36
N ARG A 536 13.85 11.89 5.68
CA ARG A 536 14.98 12.52 6.40
C ARG A 536 15.15 12.01 7.83
N LEU A 537 16.34 11.52 8.14
CA LEU A 537 16.74 11.09 9.48
C LEU A 537 17.85 11.99 10.04
N PRO A 538 17.75 12.50 11.29
CA PRO A 538 18.75 13.39 11.87
C PRO A 538 20.20 12.86 11.79
N GLU A 539 20.40 11.58 12.13
CA GLU A 539 21.70 10.90 12.06
C GLU A 539 22.29 10.93 10.64
N TYR A 540 21.46 10.79 9.61
CA TYR A 540 21.91 10.79 8.21
C TYR A 540 22.07 12.20 7.64
N LEU A 541 21.41 13.21 8.22
CA LEU A 541 21.66 14.61 7.89
C LEU A 541 23.08 15.01 8.31
N GLU A 542 23.53 14.59 9.48
CA GLU A 542 24.91 14.85 9.93
C GLU A 542 25.94 14.17 9.01
N ARG A 543 25.69 12.91 8.64
CA ARG A 543 26.57 12.14 7.73
C ARG A 543 26.62 12.70 6.30
N THR A 544 25.53 13.34 5.85
CA THR A 544 25.46 13.98 4.52
C THR A 544 25.91 15.44 4.49
N ALA A 545 26.19 16.06 5.65
CA ALA A 545 26.51 17.49 5.73
C ALA A 545 27.76 17.86 4.91
N ASN A 546 28.83 17.06 5.01
CA ASN A 546 30.05 17.30 4.22
C ASN A 546 29.80 17.20 2.71
N PHE A 547 28.96 16.25 2.28
CA PHE A 547 28.58 16.12 0.87
C PHE A 547 27.80 17.34 0.39
N ALA A 548 26.87 17.88 1.19
CA ALA A 548 26.17 19.12 0.87
C ALA A 548 27.14 20.31 0.76
N ASN A 549 28.14 20.41 1.64
CA ASN A 549 29.18 21.43 1.57
C ASN A 549 30.01 21.33 0.28
N MET A 550 30.41 20.11 -0.11
CA MET A 550 31.14 19.88 -1.37
C MET A 550 30.34 20.32 -2.61
N ILE A 551 29.01 20.15 -2.62
CA ILE A 551 28.15 20.69 -3.69
C ILE A 551 28.20 22.23 -3.70
N GLY A 552 28.20 22.86 -2.52
CA GLY A 552 28.39 24.31 -2.37
C GLY A 552 29.73 24.78 -2.95
N GLU A 553 30.83 24.09 -2.63
CA GLU A 553 32.17 24.40 -3.16
C GLU A 553 32.25 24.29 -4.69
N LEU A 554 31.55 23.32 -5.28
CA LEU A 554 31.46 23.20 -6.74
C LEU A 554 30.65 24.32 -7.39
N ALA A 555 29.62 24.83 -6.70
CA ALA A 555 28.88 25.99 -7.15
C ALA A 555 29.73 27.27 -7.07
N ASP A 556 30.45 27.45 -5.96
CA ASP A 556 31.31 28.62 -5.73
C ASP A 556 32.53 28.64 -6.68
N SER A 557 33.07 27.48 -7.04
CA SER A 557 34.16 27.35 -8.00
C SER A 557 33.72 27.46 -9.47
N GLY A 558 32.42 27.55 -9.75
CA GLY A 558 31.85 27.68 -11.09
C GLY A 558 31.71 26.39 -11.88
N CYS A 559 32.07 25.23 -11.29
CA CYS A 559 31.82 23.91 -11.87
C CYS A 559 30.32 23.59 -11.97
N LEU A 560 29.51 24.16 -11.07
CA LEU A 560 28.06 24.10 -11.11
C LEU A 560 27.48 25.51 -11.28
N LYS A 561 26.99 25.82 -12.48
CA LYS A 561 26.39 27.13 -12.75
C LYS A 561 24.93 27.14 -12.30
N LYS A 562 24.61 27.91 -11.26
CA LYS A 562 23.24 28.09 -10.78
C LYS A 562 22.35 28.72 -11.85
N ILE A 563 21.28 28.02 -12.23
CA ILE A 563 20.25 28.47 -13.17
C ILE A 563 19.08 29.12 -12.43
N TRP A 564 18.72 28.54 -11.29
CA TRP A 564 17.56 28.94 -10.51
C TRP A 564 17.70 28.49 -9.06
N GLU A 565 17.16 29.28 -8.14
CA GLU A 565 17.07 28.97 -6.72
C GLU A 565 15.84 29.67 -6.14
N ASP A 566 15.04 28.95 -5.36
CA ASP A 566 13.89 29.48 -4.63
C ASP A 566 13.43 28.48 -3.57
N GLU A 567 12.90 28.96 -2.44
CA GLU A 567 12.17 28.15 -1.44
C GLU A 567 12.84 26.81 -1.06
N GLY A 568 14.17 26.80 -0.88
CA GLY A 568 14.93 25.61 -0.48
C GLY A 568 15.24 24.64 -1.63
N PHE A 569 15.03 25.03 -2.88
CA PHE A 569 15.43 24.28 -4.06
C PHE A 569 16.39 25.08 -4.93
N ALA A 570 17.35 24.40 -5.53
CA ALA A 570 18.29 24.99 -6.48
C ALA A 570 18.51 24.06 -7.68
N ILE A 571 18.65 24.66 -8.87
CA ILE A 571 18.95 23.95 -10.12
C ILE A 571 20.26 24.49 -10.67
N TYR A 572 21.18 23.57 -10.97
CA TYR A 572 22.50 23.88 -11.50
C TYR A 572 22.71 23.22 -12.86
N GLU A 573 23.43 23.90 -13.74
CA GLU A 573 24.03 23.37 -14.96
C GLU A 573 25.41 22.80 -14.63
N VAL A 574 25.70 21.57 -15.06
CA VAL A 574 27.02 20.95 -14.91
C VAL A 574 27.93 21.45 -16.03
N LYS A 575 29.10 22.03 -15.71
CA LYS A 575 30.01 22.64 -16.69
C LYS A 575 31.06 21.70 -17.24
#